data_AF-D8U8F7-F1
#
_entry.id   AF-D8U8F7-F1
#
_cell.length_a   1.000
_cell.length_b   1.000
_cell.length_c   1.000
_cell.angle_alpha   90.00
_cell.angle_beta   90.00
_cell.angle_gamma   90.00
#
_symmetry.space_group_name_H-M   'P 1'
#
loop_
_entity.id
_entity.type
_entity.pdbx_description
1 polymer ?
#
loop_
_entity_poly.entity_id
_entity_poly.type
_entity_poly.pdbx_seq_one_letter_code
_entity_poly.pdbx_strand_id
1 'polypeptide(L)'
;MMRRPTRTFSGGWRMRVALARALFVEPDLLLLDEPTNHLDLHAVLWLEDYLVKWPKTLLVVSHAREFLNVVATDILHLHSQKIITYKGNYSIFEKTMTERLRNQRKAAEAQEAKRKHVQQFIDRFRQRWYNANRAALVQSRIKALERMAEVEVMEEDPEYVFSFPEPEGSAAPPIIAFNDVSFGYPGGPTLFKNLNFGLDLESRFAIVGPNGIGKSTLLNLISGKLQPTEGSITRNTRVRLATFSQHHVDGLDLALTPLQVLSRTFPDAKEPELRGHLSSFGVPATLAGQAMYTLSGGQKSRVAFAKMTFTKPHILLLDEPSNHLDIDAVNALIQGLATFKGGVLMVSHDQFLIESTVDELWMCEDGRVQPFHGTFEEYKQRLRAKNKGPA
;
A
#
# COMPACT_ATOMS: atom_id res chain seq x y z
N MET A 1 7.09 29.54 21.49
CA MET A 1 7.89 29.50 20.24
C MET A 1 8.88 28.33 20.31
N MET A 2 8.78 27.35 19.40
CA MET A 2 9.80 26.32 19.24
C MET A 2 11.13 26.96 18.84
N ARG A 3 12.18 26.84 19.66
CA ARG A 3 13.54 27.35 19.37
C ARG A 3 14.42 26.34 18.62
N ARG A 4 13.89 25.14 18.28
CA ARG A 4 14.64 24.08 17.59
C ARG A 4 14.71 24.36 16.08
N PRO A 5 15.89 24.28 15.43
CA PRO A 5 16.00 24.41 13.98
C PRO A 5 15.20 23.34 13.23
N THR A 6 14.49 23.73 12.16
CA THR A 6 13.67 22.82 11.32
C THR A 6 14.45 21.61 10.78
N ARG A 7 15.77 21.78 10.54
CA ARG A 7 16.67 20.71 10.09
C ARG A 7 16.83 19.57 11.11
N THR A 8 16.55 19.81 12.39
CA THR A 8 16.69 18.79 13.45
C THR A 8 15.46 17.90 13.60
N PHE A 9 14.36 18.23 12.93
CA PHE A 9 13.13 17.44 12.97
C PHE A 9 13.12 16.31 11.94
N SER A 10 12.46 15.20 12.28
CA SER A 10 12.21 14.09 11.35
C SER A 10 11.29 14.52 10.21
N GLY A 11 11.23 13.71 9.14
CA GLY A 11 10.37 13.99 7.97
C GLY A 11 8.92 14.31 8.35
N GLY A 12 8.29 13.48 9.20
CA GLY A 12 6.92 13.71 9.68
C GLY A 12 6.75 15.02 10.47
N TRP A 13 7.72 15.40 11.31
CA TRP A 13 7.67 16.68 12.02
C TRP A 13 7.85 17.88 11.08
N ARG A 14 8.70 17.76 10.05
CA ARG A 14 8.83 18.81 9.02
C ARG A 14 7.56 18.94 8.21
N MET A 15 6.92 17.83 7.85
CA MET A 15 5.62 17.82 7.18
C MET A 15 4.55 18.50 8.05
N ARG A 16 4.49 18.20 9.35
CA ARG A 16 3.58 18.89 10.28
C ARG A 16 3.81 20.40 10.34
N VAL A 17 5.06 20.86 10.32
CA VAL A 17 5.36 22.30 10.29
C VAL A 17 4.93 22.93 8.96
N ALA A 18 5.16 22.24 7.84
CA ALA A 18 4.73 22.69 6.52
C ALA A 18 3.19 22.78 6.42
N LEU A 19 2.50 21.75 6.90
CA LEU A 19 1.04 21.68 7.00
C LEU A 19 0.51 22.80 7.90
N ALA A 20 1.06 22.96 9.11
CA ALA A 20 0.66 24.03 10.03
C ALA A 20 0.83 25.42 9.42
N ARG A 21 1.92 25.64 8.66
CA ARG A 21 2.12 26.89 7.92
C ARG A 21 1.06 27.09 6.83
N ALA A 22 0.77 26.05 6.04
CA ALA A 22 -0.24 26.14 4.97
C ALA A 22 -1.64 26.40 5.52
N LEU A 23 -2.01 25.71 6.61
CA LEU A 23 -3.30 25.90 7.29
C LEU A 23 -3.41 27.28 7.95
N PHE A 24 -2.32 27.82 8.50
CA PHE A 24 -2.30 29.14 9.13
C PHE A 24 -2.47 30.30 8.14
N VAL A 25 -2.06 30.12 6.87
CA VAL A 25 -2.21 31.16 5.83
C VAL A 25 -3.68 31.35 5.43
N GLU A 26 -4.53 30.35 5.63
CA GLU A 26 -5.94 30.37 5.24
C GLU A 26 -6.20 30.81 3.79
N PRO A 27 -5.55 30.19 2.79
CA PRO A 27 -5.71 30.57 1.38
C PRO A 27 -7.12 30.21 0.86
N ASP A 28 -7.61 30.96 -0.13
CA ASP A 28 -8.89 30.69 -0.81
C ASP A 28 -8.91 29.36 -1.55
N LEU A 29 -7.75 28.91 -2.02
CA LEU A 29 -7.51 27.58 -2.57
C LEU A 29 -6.34 26.93 -1.84
N LEU A 30 -6.62 25.88 -1.08
CA LEU A 30 -5.62 25.06 -0.40
C LEU A 30 -5.34 23.80 -1.23
N LEU A 31 -4.09 23.62 -1.63
CA LEU A 31 -3.61 22.43 -2.34
C LEU A 31 -2.79 21.58 -1.39
N LEU A 32 -3.18 20.32 -1.20
CA LEU A 32 -2.46 19.36 -0.36
C LEU A 32 -2.08 18.14 -1.20
N ASP A 33 -0.78 17.85 -1.24
CA ASP A 33 -0.25 16.66 -1.91
C ASP A 33 0.16 15.63 -0.86
N GLU A 34 -0.57 14.51 -0.81
CA GLU A 34 -0.42 13.41 0.15
C GLU A 34 -0.24 13.85 1.62
N PRO A 35 -1.16 14.66 2.19
CA PRO A 35 -0.94 15.29 3.50
C PRO A 35 -0.91 14.31 4.67
N THR A 36 -1.48 13.12 4.48
CA THR A 36 -1.50 12.03 5.48
C THR A 36 -0.17 11.29 5.56
N ASN A 37 0.69 11.41 4.56
CA ASN A 37 1.94 10.66 4.52
C ASN A 37 2.87 11.14 5.64
N HIS A 38 3.45 10.16 6.35
CA HIS A 38 4.34 10.39 7.50
C HIS A 38 3.67 11.06 8.72
N LEU A 39 2.34 11.14 8.76
CA LEU A 39 1.58 11.49 9.96
C LEU A 39 1.18 10.22 10.72
N ASP A 40 1.16 10.30 12.06
CA ASP A 40 0.55 9.24 12.86
C ASP A 40 -0.97 9.34 12.80
N LEU A 41 -1.65 8.24 13.16
CA LEU A 41 -3.11 8.20 13.22
C LEU A 41 -3.71 9.37 14.01
N HIS A 42 -3.07 9.80 15.09
CA HIS A 42 -3.54 10.93 15.89
C HIS A 42 -3.56 12.25 15.10
N ALA A 43 -2.49 12.57 14.39
CA ALA A 43 -2.41 13.77 13.57
C ALA A 43 -3.31 13.69 12.33
N VAL A 44 -3.49 12.49 11.75
CA VAL A 44 -4.43 12.26 10.65
C VAL A 44 -5.86 12.56 11.11
N LEU A 45 -6.31 12.01 12.24
CA LEU A 45 -7.65 12.26 12.78
C LEU A 45 -7.89 13.74 13.10
N TRP A 46 -6.88 14.43 13.66
CA TRP A 46 -6.97 15.87 13.88
C TRP A 46 -7.10 16.65 12.57
N LEU A 47 -6.33 16.26 11.55
CA LEU A 47 -6.35 16.89 10.23
C LEU A 47 -7.70 16.68 9.53
N GLU A 48 -8.27 15.48 9.61
CA GLU A 48 -9.63 15.20 9.12
C GLU A 48 -10.65 16.15 9.77
N ASP A 49 -10.69 16.20 11.11
CA ASP A 49 -11.62 17.03 11.86
C ASP A 49 -11.45 18.53 11.56
N TYR A 50 -10.21 18.96 11.24
CA TYR A 50 -9.90 20.33 10.85
C TYR A 50 -10.36 20.65 9.42
N LEU A 51 -10.03 19.78 8.46
CA LEU A 51 -10.34 20.00 7.03
C LEU A 51 -11.83 19.87 6.73
N VAL A 52 -12.57 19.04 7.47
CA VAL A 52 -14.04 18.97 7.36
C VAL A 52 -14.71 20.32 7.67
N LYS A 53 -14.09 21.12 8.54
CA LYS A 53 -14.59 22.46 8.93
C LYS A 53 -14.00 23.58 8.06
N TRP A 54 -13.17 23.24 7.07
CA TRP A 54 -12.50 24.23 6.25
C TRP A 54 -13.52 25.00 5.40
N PRO A 55 -13.59 26.35 5.51
CA PRO A 55 -14.65 27.12 4.87
C PRO A 55 -14.38 27.44 3.39
N LYS A 56 -13.16 27.17 2.89
CA LYS A 56 -12.67 27.57 1.56
C LYS A 56 -12.46 26.36 0.64
N THR A 57 -12.00 26.58 -0.59
CA THR A 57 -11.77 25.48 -1.54
C THR A 57 -10.54 24.67 -1.16
N LEU A 58 -10.69 23.35 -1.17
CA LEU A 58 -9.65 22.38 -0.85
C LEU A 58 -9.48 21.40 -2.02
N LEU A 59 -8.24 21.23 -2.50
CA LEU A 59 -7.87 20.16 -3.41
C LEU A 59 -6.83 19.27 -2.72
N VAL A 60 -7.18 18.00 -2.50
CA VAL A 60 -6.27 17.04 -1.88
C VAL A 60 -5.98 15.88 -2.83
N VAL A 61 -4.71 15.55 -2.96
CA VAL A 61 -4.24 14.28 -3.52
C VAL A 61 -3.94 13.35 -2.34
N SER A 62 -4.53 12.16 -2.31
CA SER A 62 -4.26 11.16 -1.26
C SER A 62 -4.55 9.76 -1.76
N HIS A 63 -3.81 8.78 -1.25
CA HIS A 63 -4.09 7.35 -1.40
C HIS A 63 -4.85 6.77 -0.19
N ALA A 64 -5.07 7.55 0.87
CA ALA A 64 -5.76 7.10 2.07
C ALA A 64 -7.29 7.15 1.87
N ARG A 65 -7.91 5.98 1.66
CA ARG A 65 -9.35 5.85 1.40
C ARG A 65 -10.22 6.51 2.47
N GLU A 66 -9.90 6.25 3.74
CA GLU A 66 -10.75 6.74 4.84
C GLU A 66 -10.64 8.24 5.03
N PHE A 67 -9.46 8.79 4.80
CA PHE A 67 -9.26 10.23 4.78
C PHE A 67 -10.10 10.89 3.66
N LEU A 68 -10.04 10.35 2.44
CA LEU A 68 -10.86 10.85 1.33
C LEU A 68 -12.36 10.66 1.59
N ASN A 69 -12.74 9.57 2.25
CA ASN A 69 -14.13 9.31 2.59
C ASN A 69 -14.74 10.32 3.56
N VAL A 70 -13.92 10.87 4.46
CA VAL A 70 -14.33 11.85 5.47
C VAL A 70 -14.26 13.28 4.93
N VAL A 71 -13.19 13.63 4.20
CA VAL A 71 -12.89 15.02 3.82
C VAL A 71 -13.48 15.41 2.46
N ALA A 72 -13.53 14.49 1.48
CA ALA A 72 -13.86 14.85 0.11
C ALA A 72 -15.37 14.94 -0.14
N THR A 73 -15.80 16.00 -0.83
CA THR A 73 -17.17 16.15 -1.34
C THR A 73 -17.33 15.67 -2.78
N ASP A 74 -16.24 15.74 -3.55
CA ASP A 74 -16.16 15.39 -4.96
C ASP A 74 -14.81 14.72 -5.23
N ILE A 75 -14.80 13.71 -6.10
CA ILE A 75 -13.61 12.97 -6.51
C ILE A 75 -13.25 13.32 -7.95
N LEU A 76 -12.01 13.75 -8.16
CA LEU A 76 -11.42 13.95 -9.48
C LEU A 76 -10.59 12.71 -9.85
N HIS A 77 -11.10 11.87 -10.74
CA HIS A 77 -10.39 10.67 -11.20
C HIS A 77 -9.59 10.99 -12.46
N LEU A 78 -8.27 10.98 -12.35
CA LEU A 78 -7.36 11.14 -13.48
C LEU A 78 -7.05 9.77 -14.09
N HIS A 79 -7.58 9.48 -15.27
CA HIS A 79 -7.36 8.22 -15.98
C HIS A 79 -7.28 8.44 -17.50
N SER A 80 -6.38 7.74 -18.20
CA SER A 80 -6.13 7.91 -19.64
C SER A 80 -5.94 9.39 -20.08
N GLN A 81 -5.19 10.16 -19.30
CA GLN A 81 -4.96 11.61 -19.51
C GLN A 81 -6.23 12.48 -19.49
N LYS A 82 -7.34 11.96 -18.97
CA LYS A 82 -8.60 12.67 -18.80
C LYS A 82 -8.97 12.74 -17.32
N ILE A 83 -9.58 13.85 -16.91
CA ILE A 83 -10.12 14.00 -15.55
C ILE A 83 -11.63 13.84 -15.63
N ILE A 84 -12.16 12.86 -14.89
CA ILE A 84 -13.60 12.62 -14.76
C ILE A 84 -14.00 12.96 -13.33
N THR A 85 -15.04 13.77 -13.18
CA THR A 85 -15.53 14.21 -11.88
C THR A 85 -16.66 13.30 -11.39
N TYR A 86 -16.62 12.94 -10.12
CA TYR A 86 -17.63 12.15 -9.44
C TYR A 86 -18.09 12.90 -8.19
N LYS A 87 -19.41 12.99 -7.98
CA LYS A 87 -19.96 13.59 -6.77
C LYS A 87 -20.03 12.56 -5.64
N GLY A 88 -19.69 12.99 -4.44
CA GLY A 88 -19.67 12.15 -3.25
C GLY A 88 -18.27 11.74 -2.83
N ASN A 89 -18.21 10.85 -1.84
CA ASN A 89 -16.97 10.39 -1.24
C ASN A 89 -16.29 9.28 -2.05
N TYR A 90 -15.12 8.82 -1.60
CA TYR A 90 -14.33 7.81 -2.30
C TYR A 90 -15.10 6.49 -2.51
N SER A 91 -15.84 6.01 -1.51
CA SER A 91 -16.63 4.77 -1.62
C SER A 91 -17.76 4.86 -2.65
N ILE A 92 -18.41 6.02 -2.80
CA ILE A 92 -19.42 6.24 -3.86
C ILE A 92 -18.75 6.26 -5.23
N PHE A 93 -17.60 6.94 -5.34
CA PHE A 93 -16.78 6.93 -6.55
C PHE A 93 -16.42 5.51 -6.97
N GLU A 94 -15.85 4.71 -6.07
CA GLU A 94 -15.40 3.35 -6.36
C GLU A 94 -16.56 2.48 -6.88
N LYS A 95 -17.70 2.46 -6.18
CA LYS A 95 -18.89 1.74 -6.62
C LYS A 95 -19.37 2.19 -8.00
N THR A 96 -19.47 3.50 -8.21
CA THR A 96 -19.95 4.08 -9.48
C THR A 96 -18.98 3.75 -10.62
N MET A 97 -17.67 3.78 -10.36
CA MET A 97 -16.62 3.45 -11.32
C MET A 97 -16.68 1.97 -11.70
N THR A 98 -16.76 1.06 -10.71
CA THR A 98 -16.89 -0.39 -10.96
C THR A 98 -18.16 -0.72 -11.75
N GLU A 99 -19.30 -0.12 -11.41
CA GLU A 99 -20.55 -0.31 -12.16
C GLU A 99 -20.45 0.20 -13.60
N ARG A 100 -19.86 1.38 -13.80
CA ARG A 100 -19.64 1.96 -15.13
C ARG A 100 -18.75 1.05 -15.98
N LEU A 101 -17.66 0.54 -15.40
CA LEU A 101 -16.74 -0.36 -16.08
C LEU A 101 -17.41 -1.68 -16.45
N ARG A 102 -18.19 -2.26 -15.52
CA ARG A 102 -18.98 -3.47 -15.78
C ARG A 102 -20.00 -3.27 -16.90
N ASN A 103 -20.66 -2.11 -16.95
CA ASN A 103 -21.61 -1.79 -18.01
C ASN A 103 -20.92 -1.57 -19.36
N GLN A 104 -19.77 -0.90 -19.38
CA GLN A 104 -18.94 -0.74 -20.59
C GLN A 104 -18.45 -2.09 -21.13
N ARG A 105 -17.98 -2.99 -20.26
CA ARG A 105 -17.59 -4.37 -20.62
C ARG A 105 -18.74 -5.13 -21.27
N LYS A 106 -19.90 -5.18 -20.63
CA LYS A 106 -21.09 -5.85 -21.19
C LYS A 106 -21.51 -5.25 -22.53
N ALA A 107 -21.45 -3.93 -22.68
CA ALA A 107 -21.76 -3.26 -23.93
C ALA A 107 -20.74 -3.59 -25.03
N ALA A 108 -19.45 -3.63 -24.71
CA ALA A 108 -18.38 -4.01 -25.63
C ALA A 108 -18.51 -5.48 -26.06
N GLU A 109 -18.73 -6.40 -25.13
CA GLU A 109 -18.97 -7.82 -25.41
C GLU A 109 -20.20 -8.02 -26.31
N ALA A 110 -21.32 -7.35 -26.00
CA ALA A 110 -22.54 -7.43 -26.80
C ALA A 110 -22.32 -6.87 -28.22
N GLN A 111 -21.54 -5.79 -28.35
CA GLN A 111 -21.20 -5.20 -29.63
C GLN A 111 -20.24 -6.08 -30.43
N GLU A 112 -19.25 -6.69 -29.78
CA GLU A 112 -18.31 -7.62 -30.41
C GLU A 112 -19.05 -8.88 -30.89
N ALA A 113 -19.96 -9.42 -30.08
CA ALA A 113 -20.81 -10.55 -30.47
C ALA A 113 -21.69 -10.20 -31.68
N LYS A 114 -22.26 -9.00 -31.71
CA LYS A 114 -23.04 -8.49 -32.85
C LYS A 114 -22.17 -8.31 -34.10
N ARG A 115 -20.96 -7.75 -33.96
CA ARG A 115 -19.97 -7.65 -35.06
C ARG A 115 -19.62 -9.03 -35.59
N LYS A 116 -19.27 -10.00 -34.72
CA LYS A 116 -18.99 -11.40 -35.11
C LYS A 116 -20.16 -12.04 -35.84
N HIS A 117 -21.39 -11.86 -35.35
CA HIS A 117 -22.59 -12.42 -36.00
C HIS A 117 -22.82 -11.83 -37.40
N VAL A 118 -22.71 -10.51 -37.55
CA VAL A 118 -22.83 -9.83 -38.85
C VAL A 118 -21.70 -10.25 -39.79
N GLN A 119 -20.47 -10.41 -39.28
CA GLN A 119 -19.32 -10.87 -40.05
C GLN A 119 -19.51 -12.31 -40.54
N GLN A 120 -19.94 -13.23 -39.68
CA GLN A 120 -20.27 -14.62 -40.08
C GLN A 120 -21.38 -14.67 -41.12
N PHE A 121 -22.36 -13.77 -41.03
CA PHE A 121 -23.38 -13.62 -42.08
C PHE A 121 -22.73 -13.19 -43.40
N ILE A 122 -21.91 -12.13 -43.40
CA ILE A 122 -21.19 -11.66 -44.60
C ILE A 122 -20.35 -12.79 -45.21
N ASP A 123 -19.59 -13.53 -44.40
CA ASP A 123 -18.69 -14.58 -44.86
C ASP A 123 -19.44 -15.79 -45.44
N ARG A 124 -20.51 -16.24 -44.76
CA ARG A 124 -21.37 -17.33 -45.25
C ARG A 124 -22.03 -17.00 -46.58
N PHE A 125 -22.43 -15.75 -46.78
CA PHE A 125 -23.07 -15.30 -48.01
C PHE A 125 -22.07 -14.93 -49.12
N ARG A 126 -20.82 -14.55 -48.79
CA ARG A 126 -19.73 -14.43 -49.75
C ARG A 126 -19.36 -15.78 -50.38
N GLN A 127 -19.37 -16.86 -49.60
CA GLN A 127 -19.07 -18.22 -50.10
C GLN A 127 -20.16 -18.79 -51.02
N ARG A 128 -21.39 -18.26 -50.97
CA ARG A 128 -22.59 -18.81 -51.65
C ARG A 128 -23.01 -18.01 -52.89
N TRP A 129 -22.02 -17.46 -53.59
CA TRP A 129 -22.18 -16.51 -54.70
C TRP A 129 -22.82 -17.18 -55.93
N TYR A 130 -24.16 -17.22 -55.98
CA TYR A 130 -24.92 -17.56 -57.21
C TYR A 130 -26.30 -16.88 -57.34
N ASN A 131 -26.73 -16.04 -56.39
CA ASN A 131 -28.04 -15.36 -56.46
C ASN A 131 -27.90 -13.83 -56.38
N ALA A 132 -28.04 -13.14 -57.51
CA ALA A 132 -27.92 -11.68 -57.66
C ALA A 132 -28.86 -10.86 -56.74
N ASN A 133 -29.99 -11.42 -56.34
CA ASN A 133 -31.02 -10.74 -55.53
C ASN A 133 -30.64 -10.47 -54.06
N ARG A 134 -29.50 -10.95 -53.55
CA ARG A 134 -29.09 -10.76 -52.14
C ARG A 134 -27.84 -9.89 -51.94
N ALA A 135 -27.24 -9.38 -53.01
CA ALA A 135 -26.06 -8.52 -52.94
C ALA A 135 -26.31 -7.20 -52.17
N ALA A 136 -27.49 -6.59 -52.35
CA ALA A 136 -27.88 -5.36 -51.67
C ALA A 136 -27.98 -5.53 -50.13
N LEU A 137 -28.44 -6.70 -49.66
CA LEU A 137 -28.55 -7.01 -48.23
C LEU A 137 -27.17 -7.13 -47.57
N VAL A 138 -26.22 -7.77 -48.25
CA VAL A 138 -24.83 -7.91 -47.77
C VAL A 138 -24.14 -6.55 -47.75
N GLN A 139 -24.30 -5.73 -48.80
CA GLN A 139 -23.76 -4.36 -48.85
C GLN A 139 -24.31 -3.46 -47.73
N SER A 140 -25.60 -3.57 -47.42
CA SER A 140 -26.21 -2.87 -46.28
C SER A 140 -25.60 -3.30 -44.93
N ARG A 141 -25.32 -4.59 -44.76
CA ARG A 141 -24.69 -5.13 -43.53
C ARG A 141 -23.22 -4.74 -43.40
N ILE A 142 -22.47 -4.67 -44.49
CA ILE A 142 -21.09 -4.13 -44.52
C ILE A 142 -21.10 -2.67 -44.06
N LYS A 143 -21.96 -1.84 -44.67
CA LYS A 143 -22.11 -0.43 -44.30
C LYS A 143 -22.60 -0.21 -42.86
N ALA A 144 -23.44 -1.12 -42.36
CA ALA A 144 -23.88 -1.11 -40.96
C ALA A 144 -22.72 -1.44 -40.02
N LEU A 145 -21.85 -2.38 -40.38
CA LEU A 145 -20.68 -2.77 -39.59
C LEU A 145 -19.63 -1.65 -39.55
N GLU A 146 -19.41 -0.94 -40.66
CA GLU A 146 -18.54 0.24 -40.75
C GLU A 146 -19.04 1.43 -39.91
N ARG A 147 -20.36 1.56 -39.74
CA ARG A 147 -20.99 2.61 -38.93
C ARG A 147 -21.05 2.28 -37.43
N MET A 148 -20.72 1.06 -37.02
CA MET A 148 -20.69 0.72 -35.60
C MET A 148 -19.45 1.35 -34.96
N ALA A 149 -19.65 2.49 -34.29
CA ALA A 149 -18.64 3.15 -33.48
C ALA A 149 -18.11 2.19 -32.41
N GLU A 150 -16.80 2.14 -32.21
CA GLU A 150 -16.21 1.28 -31.20
C GLU A 150 -16.59 1.76 -29.79
N VAL A 151 -16.94 0.79 -28.93
CA VAL A 151 -17.13 1.08 -27.51
C VAL A 151 -15.73 1.21 -26.93
N GLU A 152 -15.32 2.44 -26.62
CA GLU A 152 -14.13 2.67 -25.81
C GLU A 152 -14.40 2.11 -24.40
N VAL A 153 -13.83 0.94 -24.11
CA VAL A 153 -13.74 0.42 -22.75
C VAL A 153 -12.56 1.12 -22.08
N MET A 154 -12.78 1.65 -20.88
CA MET A 154 -11.68 2.18 -20.08
C MET A 154 -10.66 1.05 -19.88
N GLU A 155 -9.41 1.26 -20.30
CA GLU A 155 -8.33 0.29 -20.03
C GLU A 155 -8.20 0.12 -18.52
N GLU A 156 -8.13 -1.11 -18.04
CA GLU A 156 -7.79 -1.37 -16.64
C GLU A 156 -6.29 -1.31 -16.49
N ASP A 157 -5.83 -0.63 -15.44
CA ASP A 157 -4.45 -0.74 -15.02
C ASP A 157 -4.13 -2.23 -14.71
N PRO A 158 -2.93 -2.70 -15.05
CA PRO A 158 -2.57 -4.09 -14.79
C PRO A 158 -2.68 -4.40 -13.30
N GLU A 159 -3.39 -5.48 -12.96
CA GLU A 159 -3.50 -5.94 -11.58
C GLU A 159 -2.11 -6.14 -10.99
N TYR A 160 -1.78 -5.35 -9.96
CA TYR A 160 -0.59 -5.59 -9.18
C TYR A 160 -0.77 -6.90 -8.42
N VAL A 161 0.27 -7.73 -8.40
CA VAL A 161 0.29 -8.97 -7.64
C VAL A 161 1.49 -8.91 -6.69
N PHE A 162 1.24 -9.10 -5.39
CA PHE A 162 2.27 -9.38 -4.41
C PHE A 162 2.13 -10.83 -3.97
N SER A 163 2.98 -11.70 -4.53
CA SER A 163 3.03 -13.10 -4.11
C SER A 163 4.18 -13.32 -3.14
N PHE A 164 3.86 -13.49 -1.86
CA PHE A 164 4.84 -13.80 -0.83
C PHE A 164 5.15 -15.30 -0.85
N PRO A 165 6.44 -15.70 -0.94
CA PRO A 165 6.80 -17.11 -0.98
C PRO A 165 6.54 -17.78 0.38
N GLU A 166 6.13 -19.05 0.33
CA GLU A 166 5.92 -19.82 1.55
C GLU A 166 7.25 -20.10 2.27
N PRO A 167 7.31 -19.94 3.60
CA PRO A 167 8.52 -20.22 4.36
C PRO A 167 8.85 -21.72 4.35
N GLU A 168 10.12 -22.03 4.08
CA GLU A 168 10.63 -23.39 4.14
C GLU A 168 11.20 -23.72 5.52
N GLY A 169 10.75 -24.86 6.08
CA GLY A 169 11.24 -25.42 7.34
C GLY A 169 10.33 -25.14 8.53
N SER A 170 10.36 -26.02 9.54
CA SER A 170 9.74 -25.79 10.83
C SER A 170 10.80 -25.42 11.88
N ALA A 171 10.50 -24.42 12.70
CA ALA A 171 11.33 -24.04 13.84
C ALA A 171 10.59 -24.40 15.13
N ALA A 172 11.27 -25.07 16.05
CA ALA A 172 10.72 -25.38 17.37
C ALA A 172 10.63 -24.08 18.22
N PRO A 173 9.55 -23.89 19.00
CA PRO A 173 9.46 -22.81 19.98
C PRO A 173 10.60 -22.88 21.02
N PRO A 174 11.01 -21.74 21.62
CA PRO A 174 10.53 -20.38 21.37
C PRO A 174 11.13 -19.79 20.08
N ILE A 175 10.29 -19.11 19.29
CA ILE A 175 10.71 -18.50 18.02
C ILE A 175 11.43 -17.18 18.31
N ILE A 176 10.76 -16.24 18.99
CA ILE A 176 11.38 -15.05 19.59
C ILE A 176 10.75 -14.83 20.96
N ALA A 177 11.57 -14.62 21.99
CA ALA A 177 11.10 -14.34 23.34
C ALA A 177 11.83 -13.14 23.94
N PHE A 178 11.08 -12.18 24.45
CA PHE A 178 11.55 -11.01 25.19
C PHE A 178 11.39 -11.30 26.69
N ASN A 179 12.50 -11.27 27.43
CA ASN A 179 12.52 -11.46 28.88
C ASN A 179 13.08 -10.21 29.55
N ASP A 180 12.22 -9.47 30.26
CA ASP A 180 12.50 -8.24 31.00
C ASP A 180 13.30 -7.21 30.20
N VAL A 181 12.94 -7.05 28.92
CA VAL A 181 13.70 -6.21 28.00
C VAL A 181 13.41 -4.74 28.25
N SER A 182 14.46 -3.98 28.56
CA SER A 182 14.42 -2.52 28.56
C SER A 182 15.39 -1.98 27.50
N PHE A 183 15.05 -0.82 26.93
CA PHE A 183 15.88 -0.18 25.91
C PHE A 183 15.78 1.33 25.97
N GLY A 184 16.92 2.00 25.81
CA GLY A 184 17.04 3.44 25.56
C GLY A 184 18.25 3.72 24.67
N TYR A 185 18.16 4.74 23.82
CA TYR A 185 19.32 5.16 23.02
C TYR A 185 20.42 5.75 23.93
N PRO A 186 21.71 5.63 23.56
CA PRO A 186 22.80 6.22 24.33
C PRO A 186 22.58 7.71 24.61
N GLY A 187 22.59 8.11 25.89
CA GLY A 187 22.35 9.51 26.31
C GLY A 187 20.90 9.98 26.17
N GLY A 188 19.96 9.11 25.82
CA GLY A 188 18.53 9.38 25.74
C GLY A 188 17.74 8.77 26.90
N PRO A 189 16.45 9.14 27.04
CA PRO A 189 15.57 8.50 27.99
C PRO A 189 15.30 7.03 27.62
N THR A 190 14.97 6.21 28.61
CA THR A 190 14.49 4.84 28.40
C THR A 190 13.20 4.87 27.59
N LEU A 191 13.21 4.24 26.41
CA LEU A 191 12.06 4.12 25.53
C LEU A 191 11.15 2.97 25.94
N PHE A 192 11.72 1.83 26.31
CA PHE A 192 10.98 0.62 26.68
C PHE A 192 11.41 0.12 28.05
N LYS A 193 10.45 -0.35 28.86
CA LYS A 193 10.69 -0.88 30.21
C LYS A 193 10.01 -2.23 30.40
N ASN A 194 10.78 -3.24 30.80
CA ASN A 194 10.31 -4.58 31.20
C ASN A 194 9.35 -5.21 30.19
N LEU A 195 9.72 -5.20 28.90
CA LEU A 195 8.96 -5.86 27.85
C LEU A 195 9.09 -7.39 28.00
N ASN A 196 7.94 -8.05 28.13
CA ASN A 196 7.82 -9.49 28.29
C ASN A 196 6.77 -10.02 27.32
N PHE A 197 7.21 -10.59 26.20
CA PHE A 197 6.32 -11.20 25.22
C PHE A 197 7.05 -12.20 24.31
N GLY A 198 6.29 -13.14 23.75
CA GLY A 198 6.75 -14.10 22.76
C GLY A 198 6.17 -13.80 21.38
N LEU A 199 6.87 -14.22 20.34
CA LEU A 199 6.38 -14.30 18.97
C LEU A 199 6.45 -15.75 18.54
N ASP A 200 5.46 -16.20 17.78
CA ASP A 200 5.40 -17.50 17.13
C ASP A 200 5.48 -17.35 15.60
N LEU A 201 5.59 -18.48 14.89
CA LEU A 201 5.68 -18.48 13.42
C LEU A 201 4.40 -18.00 12.73
N GLU A 202 3.26 -18.04 13.42
CA GLU A 202 1.95 -17.64 12.91
C GLU A 202 1.47 -16.33 13.55
N SER A 203 2.29 -15.66 14.38
CA SER A 203 1.87 -14.42 15.03
C SER A 203 1.63 -13.31 14.00
N ARG A 204 0.40 -12.77 13.99
CA ARG A 204 -0.01 -11.67 13.12
C ARG A 204 -0.57 -10.52 13.95
N PHE A 205 0.20 -9.44 14.11
CA PHE A 205 -0.27 -8.27 14.84
C PHE A 205 0.25 -6.95 14.27
N ALA A 206 -0.53 -5.90 14.50
CA ALA A 206 -0.16 -4.54 14.17
C ALA A 206 0.18 -3.73 15.43
N ILE A 207 1.26 -2.96 15.39
CA ILE A 207 1.68 -2.05 16.45
C ILE A 207 1.19 -0.65 16.12
N VAL A 208 0.35 -0.10 16.98
CA VAL A 208 -0.17 1.27 16.88
C VAL A 208 0.34 2.14 18.01
N GLY A 209 0.49 3.43 17.72
CA GLY A 209 0.93 4.42 18.69
C GLY A 209 1.42 5.71 18.01
N PRO A 210 1.71 6.76 18.78
CA PRO A 210 2.18 8.04 18.24
C PRO A 210 3.51 7.94 17.48
N ASN A 211 3.83 8.94 16.66
CA ASN A 211 5.14 9.02 16.03
C ASN A 211 6.24 9.34 17.03
N GLY A 212 7.36 8.61 16.94
CA GLY A 212 8.50 8.75 17.84
C GLY A 212 8.39 8.01 19.18
N ILE A 213 7.33 7.23 19.41
CA ILE A 213 7.18 6.41 20.63
C ILE A 213 8.12 5.20 20.68
N GLY A 214 8.71 4.82 19.53
CA GLY A 214 9.66 3.71 19.44
C GLY A 214 9.19 2.50 18.60
N LYS A 215 8.10 2.59 17.83
CA LYS A 215 7.58 1.47 17.00
C LYS A 215 8.66 0.83 16.11
N SER A 216 9.38 1.63 15.33
CA SER A 216 10.51 1.19 14.50
C SER A 216 11.67 0.64 15.35
N THR A 217 11.90 1.21 16.54
CA THR A 217 12.89 0.71 17.49
C THR A 217 12.54 -0.69 17.99
N LEU A 218 11.26 -0.99 18.23
CA LEU A 218 10.80 -2.32 18.59
C LEU A 218 11.04 -3.32 17.44
N LEU A 219 10.70 -2.96 16.20
CA LEU A 219 11.00 -3.82 15.04
C LEU A 219 12.49 -4.11 14.90
N ASN A 220 13.36 -3.11 15.16
CA ASN A 220 14.81 -3.29 15.15
C ASN A 220 15.33 -4.15 16.31
N LEU A 221 14.68 -4.09 17.48
CA LEU A 221 14.93 -5.00 18.60
C LEU A 221 14.46 -6.43 18.30
N ILE A 222 13.37 -6.61 17.54
CA ILE A 222 12.91 -7.95 17.09
C ILE A 222 13.85 -8.49 16.00
N SER A 223 14.31 -7.65 15.08
CA SER A 223 15.22 -8.06 14.00
C SER A 223 16.66 -8.27 14.45
N GLY A 224 17.08 -7.68 15.58
CA GLY A 224 18.45 -7.79 16.13
C GLY A 224 19.43 -6.79 15.56
N LYS A 225 18.93 -5.74 14.93
CA LYS A 225 19.73 -4.57 14.57
C LYS A 225 20.09 -3.77 15.82
N LEU A 226 19.28 -3.87 16.88
CA LEU A 226 19.53 -3.26 18.19
C LEU A 226 19.63 -4.35 19.27
N GLN A 227 20.50 -4.11 20.24
CA GLN A 227 20.61 -4.91 21.45
C GLN A 227 19.85 -4.23 22.60
N PRO A 228 19.17 -4.99 23.46
CA PRO A 228 18.51 -4.43 24.63
C PRO A 228 19.55 -3.84 25.60
N THR A 229 19.17 -2.81 26.36
CA THR A 229 20.05 -2.26 27.41
C THR A 229 20.01 -3.10 28.68
N GLU A 230 18.85 -3.70 28.96
CA GLU A 230 18.64 -4.64 30.07
C GLU A 230 17.72 -5.77 29.58
N GLY A 231 17.77 -6.93 30.24
CA GLY A 231 17.03 -8.12 29.86
C GLY A 231 17.67 -8.89 28.70
N SER A 232 16.92 -9.82 28.10
CA SER A 232 17.42 -10.67 27.02
C SER A 232 16.36 -10.94 25.95
N ILE A 233 16.81 -11.06 24.70
CA ILE A 233 15.98 -11.47 23.57
C ILE A 233 16.52 -12.80 23.04
N THR A 234 15.77 -13.88 23.24
CA THR A 234 16.10 -15.21 22.72
C THR A 234 15.48 -15.39 21.36
N ARG A 235 16.23 -15.93 20.39
CA ARG A 235 15.73 -16.20 19.05
C ARG A 235 16.20 -17.54 18.53
N ASN A 236 15.30 -18.24 17.85
CA ASN A 236 15.66 -19.45 17.15
C ASN A 236 16.45 -19.12 15.88
N THR A 237 17.67 -19.68 15.75
CA THR A 237 18.60 -19.42 14.65
C THR A 237 18.11 -19.93 13.29
N ARG A 238 17.12 -20.83 13.26
CA ARG A 238 16.51 -21.33 12.02
C ARG A 238 15.44 -20.37 11.46
N VAL A 239 15.00 -19.40 12.26
CA VAL A 239 13.94 -18.46 11.87
C VAL A 239 14.55 -17.33 11.04
N ARG A 240 14.08 -17.23 9.80
CA ARG A 240 14.45 -16.14 8.88
C ARG A 240 13.46 -15.00 9.03
N LEU A 241 13.97 -13.80 9.34
CA LEU A 241 13.17 -12.57 9.42
C LEU A 241 13.46 -11.70 8.19
N ALA A 242 12.43 -11.14 7.59
CA ALA A 242 12.59 -10.07 6.61
C ALA A 242 12.04 -8.77 7.19
N THR A 243 12.80 -7.69 7.05
CA THR A 243 12.38 -6.36 7.47
C THR A 243 12.04 -5.53 6.24
N PHE A 244 10.92 -4.81 6.27
CA PHE A 244 10.62 -3.69 5.40
C PHE A 244 10.67 -2.44 6.28
N SER A 245 11.49 -1.48 5.93
CA SER A 245 11.50 -0.19 6.62
C SER A 245 11.43 0.94 5.62
N GLN A 246 10.97 2.10 6.08
CA GLN A 246 10.89 3.30 5.25
C GLN A 246 12.22 3.64 4.54
N HIS A 247 13.36 3.36 5.18
CA HIS A 247 14.70 3.57 4.61
C HIS A 247 15.16 2.47 3.64
N HIS A 248 14.43 1.37 3.46
CA HIS A 248 14.83 0.31 2.52
C HIS A 248 14.75 0.77 1.07
N VAL A 249 13.83 1.68 0.75
CA VAL A 249 13.78 2.33 -0.57
C VAL A 249 15.00 3.23 -0.76
N ASP A 250 15.41 3.97 0.27
CA ASP A 250 16.61 4.84 0.24
C ASP A 250 17.92 4.03 0.15
N GLY A 251 17.92 2.80 0.67
CA GLY A 251 19.07 1.89 0.63
C GLY A 251 19.27 1.16 -0.70
N LEU A 252 18.41 1.40 -1.70
CA LEU A 252 18.56 0.86 -3.04
C LEU A 252 19.57 1.69 -3.84
N ASP A 253 20.54 1.01 -4.47
CA ASP A 253 21.51 1.66 -5.36
C ASP A 253 20.83 2.08 -6.66
N LEU A 254 20.39 3.34 -6.72
CA LEU A 254 19.58 3.90 -7.80
C LEU A 254 20.24 3.79 -9.19
N ALA A 255 21.55 3.57 -9.27
CA ALA A 255 22.26 3.37 -10.54
C ALA A 255 22.04 1.96 -11.13
N LEU A 256 21.67 0.98 -10.32
CA LEU A 256 21.46 -0.40 -10.75
C LEU A 256 20.04 -0.64 -11.24
N THR A 257 19.87 -1.70 -12.03
CA THR A 257 18.54 -2.23 -12.35
C THR A 257 18.02 -3.14 -11.24
N PRO A 258 16.69 -3.32 -11.09
CA PRO A 258 16.13 -4.27 -10.12
C PRO A 258 16.74 -5.67 -10.21
N LEU A 259 16.95 -6.15 -11.44
CA LEU A 259 17.59 -7.45 -11.66
C LEU A 259 19.02 -7.48 -11.13
N GLN A 260 19.82 -6.45 -11.42
CA GLN A 260 21.19 -6.36 -10.91
C GLN A 260 21.26 -6.27 -9.39
N VAL A 261 20.31 -5.58 -8.75
CA VAL A 261 20.21 -5.53 -7.28
C VAL A 261 20.02 -6.92 -6.70
N LEU A 262 19.08 -7.70 -7.25
CA LEU A 262 18.84 -9.07 -6.80
C LEU A 262 20.04 -9.97 -7.10
N SER A 263 20.61 -9.91 -8.30
CA SER A 263 21.78 -10.72 -8.67
C SER A 263 23.01 -10.42 -7.80
N ARG A 264 23.23 -9.16 -7.39
CA ARG A 264 24.30 -8.80 -6.44
C ARG A 264 24.01 -9.27 -5.02
N THR A 265 22.74 -9.25 -4.61
CA THR A 265 22.34 -9.68 -3.26
C THR A 265 22.35 -11.21 -3.15
N PHE A 266 22.01 -11.92 -4.23
CA PHE A 266 21.87 -13.37 -4.31
C PHE A 266 22.68 -13.91 -5.49
N PRO A 267 24.03 -13.96 -5.38
CA PRO A 267 24.91 -14.35 -6.49
C PRO A 267 24.73 -15.82 -6.93
N ASP A 268 24.23 -16.67 -6.04
CA ASP A 268 24.01 -18.10 -6.32
C ASP A 268 22.69 -18.38 -7.05
N ALA A 269 21.79 -17.40 -7.12
CA ALA A 269 20.48 -17.55 -7.74
C ALA A 269 20.57 -17.41 -9.26
N LYS A 270 19.81 -18.23 -9.99
CA LYS A 270 19.79 -18.17 -11.46
C LYS A 270 18.95 -16.99 -11.93
N GLU A 271 19.40 -16.30 -12.98
CA GLU A 271 18.70 -15.13 -13.51
C GLU A 271 17.21 -15.38 -13.85
N PRO A 272 16.80 -16.52 -14.46
CA PRO A 272 15.37 -16.80 -14.69
C PRO A 272 14.53 -16.86 -13.41
N GLU A 273 15.11 -17.35 -12.31
CA GLU A 273 14.46 -17.41 -11.00
C GLU A 273 14.29 -16.00 -10.42
N LEU A 274 15.34 -15.17 -10.50
CA LEU A 274 15.29 -13.76 -10.07
C LEU A 274 14.25 -12.95 -10.86
N ARG A 275 14.17 -13.15 -12.18
CA ARG A 275 13.16 -12.50 -13.03
C ARG A 275 11.75 -12.98 -12.70
N GLY A 276 11.57 -14.28 -12.47
CA GLY A 276 10.29 -14.85 -12.05
C GLY A 276 9.81 -14.25 -10.73
N HIS A 277 10.71 -14.14 -9.74
CA HIS A 277 10.42 -13.52 -8.45
C HIS A 277 10.13 -12.02 -8.55
N LEU A 278 10.87 -11.27 -9.38
CA LEU A 278 10.54 -9.86 -9.63
C LEU A 278 9.15 -9.70 -10.25
N SER A 279 8.81 -10.57 -11.21
CA SER A 279 7.50 -10.53 -11.87
C SER A 279 6.36 -10.86 -10.90
N SER A 280 6.57 -11.70 -9.89
CA SER A 280 5.55 -12.04 -8.88
C SER A 280 5.26 -10.93 -7.87
N PHE A 281 6.04 -9.85 -7.91
CA PHE A 281 5.81 -8.58 -7.20
C PHE A 281 5.40 -7.44 -8.16
N GLY A 282 4.97 -7.77 -9.38
CA GLY A 282 4.55 -6.80 -10.38
C GLY A 282 5.71 -6.01 -10.99
N VAL A 283 6.92 -6.55 -11.03
CA VAL A 283 8.08 -5.94 -11.73
C VAL A 283 8.37 -6.73 -13.02
N PRO A 284 7.73 -6.40 -14.15
CA PRO A 284 7.92 -7.09 -15.42
C PRO A 284 9.34 -6.90 -15.97
N ALA A 285 9.71 -7.71 -16.97
CA ALA A 285 11.04 -7.69 -17.58
C ALA A 285 11.48 -6.31 -18.09
N THR A 286 10.54 -5.49 -18.57
CA THR A 286 10.78 -4.11 -19.00
C THR A 286 11.27 -3.23 -17.84
N LEU A 287 10.57 -3.27 -16.70
CA LEU A 287 10.95 -2.52 -15.50
C LEU A 287 12.21 -3.12 -14.84
N ALA A 288 12.37 -4.44 -14.86
CA ALA A 288 13.53 -5.13 -14.30
C ALA A 288 14.85 -4.78 -15.00
N GLY A 289 14.78 -4.34 -16.27
CA GLY A 289 15.92 -3.87 -17.06
C GLY A 289 16.17 -2.35 -17.00
N GLN A 290 15.27 -1.58 -16.40
CA GLN A 290 15.45 -0.13 -16.24
C GLN A 290 16.25 0.19 -14.98
N ALA A 291 16.98 1.30 -15.00
CA ALA A 291 17.71 1.76 -13.83
C ALA A 291 16.75 2.27 -12.75
N MET A 292 17.03 1.98 -11.48
CA MET A 292 16.09 2.29 -10.40
C MET A 292 15.82 3.79 -10.21
N TYR A 293 16.71 4.69 -10.65
CA TYR A 293 16.44 6.13 -10.58
C TYR A 293 15.24 6.57 -11.44
N THR A 294 14.90 5.84 -12.51
CA THR A 294 13.74 6.15 -13.37
C THR A 294 12.43 5.61 -12.81
N LEU A 295 12.50 4.73 -11.81
CA LEU A 295 11.32 4.10 -11.22
C LEU A 295 10.59 5.04 -10.26
N SER A 296 9.26 4.94 -10.23
CA SER A 296 8.43 5.62 -9.25
C SER A 296 8.68 5.10 -7.83
N GLY A 297 8.24 5.83 -6.80
CA GLY A 297 8.29 5.36 -5.40
C GLY A 297 7.67 3.98 -5.23
N GLY A 298 6.44 3.78 -5.73
CA GLY A 298 5.74 2.50 -5.65
C GLY A 298 6.42 1.36 -6.42
N GLN A 299 7.06 1.64 -7.55
CA GLN A 299 7.87 0.66 -8.27
C GLN A 299 9.13 0.26 -7.46
N LYS A 300 9.81 1.23 -6.83
CA LYS A 300 10.95 0.94 -5.94
C LYS A 300 10.54 0.13 -4.72
N SER A 301 9.38 0.45 -4.12
CA SER A 301 8.82 -0.33 -3.01
C SER A 301 8.58 -1.79 -3.41
N ARG A 302 8.01 -2.05 -4.60
CA ARG A 302 7.85 -3.42 -5.14
C ARG A 302 9.16 -4.16 -5.28
N VAL A 303 10.21 -3.50 -5.78
CA VAL A 303 11.57 -4.08 -5.86
C VAL A 303 12.12 -4.40 -4.47
N ALA A 304 11.90 -3.52 -3.49
CA ALA A 304 12.30 -3.76 -2.11
C ALA A 304 11.58 -4.97 -1.49
N PHE A 305 10.26 -5.12 -1.72
CA PHE A 305 9.49 -6.29 -1.32
C PHE A 305 9.99 -7.57 -1.97
N ALA A 306 10.27 -7.55 -3.28
CA ALA A 306 10.84 -8.70 -3.99
C ALA A 306 12.20 -9.09 -3.39
N LYS A 307 13.09 -8.11 -3.18
CA LYS A 307 14.43 -8.34 -2.62
C LYS A 307 14.36 -8.98 -1.22
N MET A 308 13.51 -8.46 -0.33
CA MET A 308 13.50 -8.93 1.06
C MET A 308 12.84 -10.31 1.22
N THR A 309 11.92 -10.68 0.33
CA THR A 309 11.16 -11.93 0.40
C THR A 309 11.84 -13.09 -0.33
N PHE A 310 12.84 -12.82 -1.16
CA PHE A 310 13.55 -13.85 -1.93
C PHE A 310 14.15 -14.96 -1.05
N THR A 311 14.53 -14.65 0.19
CA THR A 311 15.06 -15.63 1.16
C THR A 311 13.99 -16.48 1.86
N LYS A 312 12.73 -16.39 1.42
CA LYS A 312 11.58 -17.13 1.98
C LYS A 312 11.50 -16.96 3.51
N PRO A 313 11.32 -15.72 4.01
CA PRO A 313 11.29 -15.43 5.43
C PRO A 313 10.09 -16.09 6.12
N HIS A 314 10.26 -16.47 7.38
CA HIS A 314 9.19 -17.00 8.22
C HIS A 314 8.33 -15.89 8.82
N ILE A 315 8.94 -14.75 9.12
CA ILE A 315 8.25 -13.60 9.70
C ILE A 315 8.62 -12.34 8.91
N LEU A 316 7.60 -11.57 8.55
CA LEU A 316 7.71 -10.26 7.94
C LEU A 316 7.55 -9.18 9.01
N LEU A 317 8.53 -8.29 9.09
CA LEU A 317 8.51 -7.11 9.95
C LEU A 317 8.33 -5.88 9.07
N LEU A 318 7.16 -5.25 9.08
CA LEU A 318 6.79 -4.20 8.13
C LEU A 318 6.63 -2.85 8.84
N ASP A 319 7.47 -1.87 8.53
CA ASP A 319 7.35 -0.51 9.08
C ASP A 319 6.75 0.44 8.04
N GLU A 320 5.49 0.83 8.25
CA GLU A 320 4.66 1.65 7.35
C GLU A 320 4.69 1.17 5.88
N PRO A 321 4.27 -0.07 5.61
CA PRO A 321 4.44 -0.69 4.29
C PRO A 321 3.56 -0.06 3.19
N SER A 322 2.51 0.67 3.55
CA SER A 322 1.65 1.40 2.60
C SER A 322 2.25 2.74 2.14
N ASN A 323 3.31 3.23 2.78
CA ASN A 323 3.93 4.49 2.36
C ASN A 323 4.47 4.38 0.94
N HIS A 324 4.19 5.40 0.12
CA HIS A 324 4.61 5.51 -1.28
C HIS A 324 4.03 4.44 -2.22
N LEU A 325 3.06 3.65 -1.76
CA LEU A 325 2.27 2.75 -2.59
C LEU A 325 0.98 3.45 -3.03
N ASP A 326 0.59 3.23 -4.29
CA ASP A 326 -0.74 3.62 -4.77
C ASP A 326 -1.80 2.67 -4.22
N ILE A 327 -3.07 3.02 -4.42
CA ILE A 327 -4.22 2.30 -3.86
C ILE A 327 -4.25 0.84 -4.35
N ASP A 328 -3.89 0.60 -5.60
CA ASP A 328 -3.91 -0.73 -6.20
C ASP A 328 -2.74 -1.59 -5.68
N ALA A 329 -1.56 -1.00 -5.47
CA ALA A 329 -0.45 -1.71 -4.85
C ALA A 329 -0.72 -2.01 -3.37
N VAL A 330 -1.40 -1.13 -2.63
CA VAL A 330 -1.85 -1.43 -1.26
C VAL A 330 -2.85 -2.58 -1.26
N ASN A 331 -3.82 -2.62 -2.17
CA ASN A 331 -4.73 -3.76 -2.33
C ASN A 331 -3.99 -5.06 -2.57
N ALA A 332 -3.04 -5.03 -3.50
CA ALA A 332 -2.26 -6.20 -3.85
C ALA A 332 -1.38 -6.67 -2.68
N LEU A 333 -0.83 -5.73 -1.89
CA LEU A 333 -0.12 -6.03 -0.64
C LEU A 333 -1.06 -6.71 0.37
N ILE A 334 -2.29 -6.23 0.55
CA ILE A 334 -3.28 -6.82 1.44
C ILE A 334 -3.58 -8.26 1.04
N GLN A 335 -3.86 -8.51 -0.25
CA GLN A 335 -4.12 -9.85 -0.76
C GLN A 335 -2.92 -10.79 -0.58
N GLY A 336 -1.70 -10.27 -0.84
CA GLY A 336 -0.46 -11.00 -0.63
C GLY A 336 -0.23 -11.37 0.84
N LEU A 337 -0.44 -10.43 1.76
CA LEU A 337 -0.27 -10.68 3.20
C LEU A 337 -1.37 -11.59 3.76
N ALA A 338 -2.60 -11.49 3.26
CA ALA A 338 -3.68 -12.38 3.64
C ALA A 338 -3.38 -13.85 3.29
N THR A 339 -2.75 -14.08 2.14
CA THR A 339 -2.37 -15.44 1.67
C THR A 339 -1.06 -15.96 2.24
N PHE A 340 -0.24 -15.09 2.84
CA PHE A 340 1.03 -15.48 3.44
C PHE A 340 0.82 -16.34 4.69
N LYS A 341 1.52 -17.49 4.75
CA LYS A 341 1.40 -18.48 5.83
C LYS A 341 2.36 -18.26 7.01
N GLY A 342 3.21 -17.24 6.95
CA GLY A 342 4.14 -16.91 8.03
C GLY A 342 3.61 -15.79 8.93
N GLY A 343 4.43 -15.40 9.90
CA GLY A 343 4.12 -14.35 10.86
C GLY A 343 4.22 -12.97 10.22
N VAL A 344 3.31 -12.07 10.59
CA VAL A 344 3.28 -10.70 10.07
C VAL A 344 3.22 -9.74 11.24
N LEU A 345 4.30 -9.01 11.46
CA LEU A 345 4.32 -7.90 12.40
C LEU A 345 4.40 -6.62 11.61
N MET A 346 3.43 -5.74 11.78
CA MET A 346 3.44 -4.46 11.07
C MET A 346 3.27 -3.27 11.99
N VAL A 347 3.86 -2.16 11.59
CA VAL A 347 3.58 -0.82 12.10
C VAL A 347 2.84 -0.11 10.99
N SER A 348 1.61 0.29 11.24
CA SER A 348 0.83 1.04 10.25
C SER A 348 -0.22 1.91 10.92
N HIS A 349 -0.69 2.90 10.18
CA HIS A 349 -1.84 3.73 10.49
C HIS A 349 -3.03 3.46 9.56
N ASP A 350 -2.86 2.56 8.58
CA ASP A 350 -3.89 2.21 7.60
C ASP A 350 -4.86 1.17 8.19
N GLN A 351 -6.10 1.59 8.40
CA GLN A 351 -7.15 0.75 8.97
C GLN A 351 -7.42 -0.49 8.12
N PHE A 352 -7.56 -0.30 6.80
CA PHE A 352 -7.98 -1.37 5.91
C PHE A 352 -6.88 -2.43 5.79
N LEU A 353 -5.61 -1.99 5.76
CA LEU A 353 -4.46 -2.89 5.81
C LEU A 353 -4.43 -3.70 7.10
N ILE A 354 -4.61 -3.05 8.26
CA ILE A 354 -4.58 -3.71 9.58
C ILE A 354 -5.72 -4.71 9.70
N GLU A 355 -6.97 -4.28 9.50
CA GLU A 355 -8.16 -5.12 9.67
C GLU A 355 -8.20 -6.31 8.70
N SER A 356 -7.54 -6.19 7.54
CA SER A 356 -7.53 -7.26 6.53
C SER A 356 -6.34 -8.23 6.66
N THR A 357 -5.29 -7.90 7.43
CA THR A 357 -4.03 -8.67 7.40
C THR A 357 -3.52 -9.16 8.75
N VAL A 358 -4.03 -8.64 9.87
CA VAL A 358 -3.58 -9.04 11.22
C VAL A 358 -4.73 -9.45 12.13
N ASP A 359 -4.42 -10.30 13.12
CA ASP A 359 -5.40 -10.85 14.06
C ASP A 359 -5.46 -10.04 15.36
N GLU A 360 -4.34 -9.44 15.77
CA GLU A 360 -4.24 -8.68 17.01
C GLU A 360 -3.75 -7.24 16.79
N LEU A 361 -4.23 -6.33 17.63
CA LEU A 361 -3.75 -4.95 17.70
C LEU A 361 -2.94 -4.76 18.98
N TRP A 362 -1.73 -4.23 18.87
CA TRP A 362 -0.84 -3.97 20.00
C TRP A 362 -0.60 -2.48 20.13
N MET A 363 -0.80 -1.94 21.33
CA MET A 363 -0.67 -0.53 21.61
C MET A 363 0.67 -0.24 22.27
N CYS A 364 1.40 0.74 21.71
CA CYS A 364 2.65 1.26 22.25
C CYS A 364 2.39 2.62 22.93
N GLU A 365 2.29 2.61 24.26
CA GLU A 365 2.10 3.78 25.12
C GLU A 365 2.97 3.66 26.38
N ASP A 366 3.46 4.79 26.91
CA ASP A 366 4.18 4.89 28.20
C ASP A 366 5.36 3.92 28.39
N GLY A 367 6.05 3.62 27.29
CA GLY A 367 7.23 2.74 27.26
C GLY A 367 6.90 1.26 27.48
N ARG A 368 5.65 0.87 27.25
CA ARG A 368 5.19 -0.52 27.21
C ARG A 368 4.53 -0.82 25.87
N VAL A 369 4.52 -2.09 25.51
CA VAL A 369 3.80 -2.61 24.35
C VAL A 369 2.87 -3.71 24.86
N GLN A 370 1.57 -3.53 24.67
CA GLN A 370 0.55 -4.43 25.22
C GLN A 370 -0.53 -4.73 24.18
N PRO A 371 -1.11 -5.95 24.18
CA PRO A 371 -2.30 -6.24 23.39
C PRO A 371 -3.43 -5.27 23.73
N PHE A 372 -4.07 -4.75 22.70
CA PHE A 372 -5.28 -3.94 22.81
C PHE A 372 -6.49 -4.83 22.50
N HIS A 373 -7.29 -5.11 23.53
CA HIS A 373 -8.51 -5.88 23.41
C HIS A 373 -9.66 -4.97 22.95
N GLY A 374 -9.72 -4.72 21.65
CA GLY A 374 -10.75 -3.92 21.01
C GLY A 374 -10.55 -3.82 19.50
N THR A 375 -11.52 -3.22 18.82
CA THR A 375 -11.42 -2.99 17.36
C THR A 375 -10.55 -1.79 17.04
N PHE A 376 -10.07 -1.68 15.79
CA PHE A 376 -9.33 -0.49 15.35
C PHE A 376 -10.19 0.78 15.44
N GLU A 377 -11.50 0.67 15.22
CA GLU A 377 -12.45 1.77 15.39
C GLU A 377 -12.57 2.21 16.86
N GLU A 378 -12.61 1.28 17.81
CA GLU A 378 -12.57 1.60 19.25
C GLU A 378 -11.26 2.30 19.63
N TYR A 379 -10.14 1.88 19.03
CA TYR A 379 -8.85 2.55 19.20
C TYR A 379 -8.89 4.00 18.65
N LYS A 380 -9.46 4.21 17.45
CA LYS A 380 -9.70 5.56 16.89
C LYS A 380 -10.57 6.42 17.82
N GLN A 381 -11.66 5.86 18.35
CA GLN A 381 -12.54 6.58 19.28
C GLN A 381 -11.82 6.98 20.56
N ARG A 382 -11.00 6.07 21.13
CA ARG A 382 -10.15 6.37 22.29
C ARG A 382 -9.18 7.53 22.00
N LEU A 383 -8.56 7.56 20.82
CA LEU A 383 -7.69 8.67 20.42
C LEU A 383 -8.46 9.98 20.23
N ARG A 384 -9.65 9.95 19.61
CA ARG A 384 -10.53 11.12 19.49
C ARG A 384 -10.99 11.66 20.84
N ALA A 385 -11.26 10.77 21.80
CA ALA A 385 -11.61 11.16 23.17
C ALA A 385 -10.44 11.82 23.90
N LYS A 386 -9.21 11.31 23.75
CA LYS A 386 -8.00 11.95 24.28
C LYS A 386 -7.76 13.35 23.68
N ASN A 387 -8.12 13.57 22.42
CA ASN A 387 -8.03 14.87 21.75
C ASN A 387 -9.00 15.92 22.32
N LYS A 388 -10.14 15.49 22.87
CA LYS A 388 -11.10 16.35 23.57
C LYS A 388 -10.74 16.50 25.05
N GLY A 389 -9.49 16.86 25.36
CA GLY A 389 -9.06 17.17 26.72
C GLY A 389 -10.05 18.13 27.42
N PRO A 390 -10.15 18.08 28.76
CA PRO A 390 -11.27 18.66 29.51
C PRO A 390 -11.46 20.12 29.12
N ALA A 391 -12.71 20.45 28.76
CA ALA A 391 -13.16 21.80 28.41
C ALA A 391 -12.87 22.82 29.51
#